data_AF-A0A9X2D3E7-F1
#
_entry.id   AF-A0A9X2D3E7-F1
#
_cell.length_a   1.000
_cell.length_b   1.000
_cell.length_c   1.000
_cell.angle_alpha   90.00
_cell.angle_beta   90.00
_cell.angle_gamma   90.00
#
_symmetry.space_group_name_H-M   'P 1'
#
loop_
_entity.id
_entity.type
_entity.pdbx_description
1 polymer ?
#
loop_
_entity_poly.entity_id
_entity_poly.type
_entity_poly.pdbx_seq_one_letter_code
_entity_poly.pdbx_strand_id
1 'polypeptide(L)'
;MSRAFTFEGIHNSLKIAVQHMSEVFDYVNSIDAQIENLNEQTEFLNEKIELVEENIECLEEQIEALEEAVDLADATMQYVGDNKSNDEKNPEGLADKLADQAADARKLIAILEMELKYTQEYLRILDEEQDCQALEELMNAPLTQEEESRLKQEEQDRLKIKQLADELIPVLEDHFFTFPEIEKIDLALGMLLSKTDSIGKRAEVAKDVANVLYSDLLAARNTYKSSLISGKAADGEEVTPEEARQIFKGKCNLLIMEAMPILEKDDLSWGDFLKNLMKAIANAVIKVASGFTVHNFFKPVQSTKEIITEASDELQSDFQSAAPI
;
A
#
# COMPACT_ATOMS: atom_id res chain seq x y z
N MET A 1 -5.45 -23.98 -34.14
CA MET A 1 -6.02 -22.76 -34.73
C MET A 1 -5.63 -21.60 -33.82
N SER A 2 -4.49 -20.96 -34.07
CA SER A 2 -4.06 -19.79 -33.30
C SER A 2 -4.96 -18.61 -33.68
N ARG A 3 -5.76 -18.12 -32.74
CA ARG A 3 -6.46 -16.85 -32.89
C ARG A 3 -5.39 -15.78 -33.03
N ALA A 4 -5.30 -15.17 -34.21
CA ALA A 4 -4.49 -13.99 -34.43
C ALA A 4 -5.04 -12.89 -33.50
N PHE A 5 -4.26 -12.50 -32.49
CA PHE A 5 -4.53 -11.31 -31.71
C PHE A 5 -4.38 -10.11 -32.65
N THR A 6 -5.50 -9.57 -33.10
CA THR A 6 -5.51 -8.36 -33.91
C THR A 6 -5.27 -7.16 -33.00
N PHE A 7 -4.53 -6.17 -33.49
CA PHE A 7 -4.31 -4.88 -32.82
C PHE A 7 -5.64 -4.25 -32.33
N GLU A 8 -6.71 -4.47 -33.08
CA GLU A 8 -8.08 -4.04 -32.75
C GLU A 8 -8.65 -4.72 -31.50
N GLY A 9 -8.32 -5.99 -31.25
CA GLY A 9 -8.70 -6.71 -30.03
C GLY A 9 -7.99 -6.15 -28.78
N ILE A 10 -6.71 -5.78 -28.90
CA ILE A 10 -5.94 -5.14 -27.83
C ILE A 10 -6.52 -3.75 -27.54
N HIS A 11 -6.79 -2.96 -28.58
CA HIS A 11 -7.35 -1.62 -28.43
C HIS A 11 -8.71 -1.62 -27.72
N ASN A 12 -9.61 -2.54 -28.08
CA ASN A 12 -10.91 -2.67 -27.41
C ASN A 12 -10.78 -3.12 -25.95
N SER A 13 -9.86 -4.04 -25.65
CA SER A 13 -9.61 -4.50 -24.28
C SER A 13 -9.07 -3.36 -23.41
N LEU A 14 -8.16 -2.54 -23.96
CA LEU A 14 -7.61 -1.37 -23.28
C LEU A 14 -8.70 -0.32 -23.00
N LYS A 15 -9.59 -0.09 -23.96
CA LYS A 15 -10.73 0.81 -23.79
C LYS A 15 -11.66 0.37 -22.66
N ILE A 16 -11.94 -0.93 -22.56
CA ILE A 16 -12.75 -1.49 -21.46
C ILE A 16 -12.03 -1.33 -20.12
N ALA A 17 -10.72 -1.62 -20.07
CA ALA A 17 -9.93 -1.46 -18.85
C ALA A 17 -9.90 -0.01 -18.36
N VAL A 18 -9.75 0.97 -19.27
CA VAL A 18 -9.82 2.40 -18.93
C VAL A 18 -11.20 2.79 -18.40
N GLN A 19 -12.27 2.27 -19.00
CA GLN A 19 -13.64 2.51 -18.54
C GLN A 19 -13.84 1.97 -17.12
N HIS A 20 -13.43 0.73 -16.84
CA HIS A 20 -13.53 0.15 -15.50
C HIS A 20 -12.65 0.88 -14.47
N MET A 21 -11.45 1.34 -14.86
CA MET A 21 -10.61 2.16 -13.97
C MET A 21 -11.30 3.47 -13.61
N SER A 22 -12.02 4.10 -14.56
CA SER A 22 -12.83 5.28 -14.27
C SER A 22 -13.93 4.97 -13.25
N GLU A 23 -14.64 3.85 -13.41
CA GLU A 23 -15.71 3.43 -12.50
C GLU A 23 -15.18 3.10 -11.09
N VAL A 24 -14.02 2.45 -11.01
CA VAL A 24 -13.34 2.21 -9.72
C VAL A 24 -12.92 3.52 -9.07
N PHE A 25 -12.44 4.49 -9.84
CA PHE A 25 -12.07 5.81 -9.30
C PHE A 25 -13.28 6.55 -8.75
N ASP A 26 -14.42 6.52 -9.45
CA ASP A 26 -15.68 7.11 -8.97
C ASP A 26 -16.17 6.42 -7.69
N TYR A 27 -16.04 5.09 -7.60
CA TYR A 27 -16.39 4.34 -6.40
C TYR A 27 -15.47 4.66 -5.21
N VAL A 28 -14.15 4.78 -5.43
CA VAL A 28 -13.20 5.19 -4.38
C VAL A 28 -13.54 6.59 -3.88
N ASN A 29 -13.84 7.54 -4.77
CA ASN A 29 -14.26 8.88 -4.37
C ASN A 29 -15.57 8.86 -3.55
N SER A 30 -16.49 7.95 -3.88
CA SER A 30 -17.72 7.77 -3.09
C SER A 30 -17.44 7.21 -1.69
N ILE A 31 -16.48 6.29 -1.55
CA ILE A 31 -16.05 5.78 -0.24
C ILE A 31 -15.38 6.89 0.56
N ASP A 32 -14.49 7.67 -0.06
CA ASP A 32 -13.81 8.77 0.62
C ASP A 32 -14.82 9.79 1.19
N ALA A 33 -15.86 10.12 0.42
CA ALA A 33 -16.94 10.99 0.89
C ALA A 33 -17.74 10.37 2.06
N GLN A 34 -17.95 9.05 2.07
CA GLN A 34 -18.60 8.37 3.19
C GLN A 34 -17.73 8.36 4.45
N ILE A 35 -16.41 8.17 4.30
CA ILE A 35 -15.44 8.22 5.40
C ILE A 35 -15.39 9.63 6.00
N GLU A 36 -15.40 10.67 5.17
CA GLU A 36 -15.42 12.06 5.62
C GLU A 36 -16.67 12.36 6.47
N ASN A 37 -17.84 11.93 6.02
CA ASN A 37 -19.09 12.06 6.78
C ASN A 37 -19.05 11.29 8.13
N LEU A 38 -18.55 10.05 8.14
CA LEU A 38 -18.41 9.29 9.39
C LEU A 38 -17.44 9.95 10.39
N ASN A 39 -16.39 10.60 9.90
CA ASN A 39 -15.46 11.36 10.75
C ASN A 39 -16.15 12.59 11.36
N GLU A 40 -16.92 13.35 10.58
CA GLU A 40 -17.69 14.49 11.08
C GLU A 40 -18.70 14.05 12.16
N GLN A 41 -19.40 12.93 11.95
CA GLN A 41 -20.30 12.36 12.96
C GLN A 41 -19.58 11.94 14.25
N THR A 42 -18.38 11.38 14.12
CA THR A 42 -17.56 10.97 15.27
C THR A 42 -17.09 12.17 16.07
N GLU A 43 -16.67 13.25 15.40
CA GLU A 43 -16.27 14.51 16.04
C GLU A 43 -17.44 15.11 16.83
N PHE A 44 -18.63 15.18 16.22
CA PHE A 44 -19.85 15.64 16.88
C PHE A 44 -20.24 14.82 18.12
N LEU A 45 -20.11 13.48 18.05
CA LEU A 45 -20.38 12.63 19.21
C LEU A 45 -19.36 12.83 20.34
N ASN A 46 -18.09 13.09 20.02
CA ASN A 46 -17.08 13.39 21.03
C ASN A 46 -17.37 14.72 21.74
N GLU A 47 -17.75 15.76 21.01
CA GLU A 47 -18.17 17.04 21.63
C GLU A 47 -19.36 16.85 22.59
N LYS A 48 -20.33 15.99 22.22
CA LYS A 48 -21.46 15.66 23.11
C LYS A 48 -21.03 14.90 24.36
N ILE A 49 -20.08 13.97 24.24
CA ILE A 49 -19.54 13.23 25.39
C ILE A 49 -18.85 14.19 26.35
N GLU A 50 -18.00 15.10 25.85
CA GLU A 50 -17.33 16.10 26.68
C GLU A 50 -18.34 16.96 27.46
N LEU A 51 -19.42 17.40 26.82
CA LEU A 51 -20.47 18.17 27.47
C LEU A 51 -21.23 17.36 28.53
N VAL A 52 -21.46 16.07 28.31
CA VAL A 52 -22.06 15.17 29.32
C VAL A 52 -21.12 14.97 30.51
N GLU A 53 -19.81 14.87 30.28
CA GLU A 53 -18.81 14.74 31.34
C GLU A 53 -18.76 16.00 32.22
N GLU A 54 -18.72 17.19 31.61
CA GLU A 54 -18.81 18.48 32.35
C GLU A 54 -20.10 18.58 33.17
N ASN A 55 -21.20 18.08 32.61
CA ASN A 55 -22.49 18.06 33.29
C ASN A 55 -22.51 17.15 34.52
N ILE A 56 -21.86 15.98 34.43
CA ILE A 56 -21.73 15.05 35.56
C ILE A 56 -20.92 15.70 36.68
N GLU A 57 -19.78 16.33 36.36
CA GLU A 57 -18.94 17.01 37.35
C GLU A 57 -19.71 18.11 38.08
N CYS A 58 -20.50 18.91 37.36
CA CYS A 58 -21.34 19.95 37.94
C CYS A 58 -22.43 19.39 38.88
N LEU A 59 -23.05 18.27 38.54
CA LEU A 59 -24.04 17.62 39.40
C LEU A 59 -23.41 17.04 40.67
N GLU A 60 -22.18 16.53 40.60
CA GLU A 60 -21.45 16.06 41.76
C GLU A 60 -21.17 17.20 42.75
N GLU A 61 -20.76 18.38 42.27
CA GLU A 61 -20.57 19.58 43.11
C GLU A 61 -21.89 20.05 43.76
N GLN A 62 -23.01 19.97 43.04
CA GLN A 62 -24.34 20.34 43.58
C GLN A 62 -24.76 19.40 44.71
N ILE A 63 -24.53 18.10 44.55
CA ILE A 63 -24.84 17.10 45.58
C ILE A 63 -24.04 17.41 46.86
N GLU A 64 -22.74 17.68 46.73
CA GLU A 64 -21.89 18.03 47.88
C GLU A 64 -22.39 19.30 48.60
N ALA A 65 -22.76 20.35 47.86
CA ALA A 65 -23.30 21.58 48.46
C ALA A 65 -24.65 21.38 49.15
N LEU A 66 -25.53 20.53 48.59
CA LEU A 66 -26.81 20.18 49.21
C LEU A 66 -26.62 19.38 50.49
N GLU A 67 -25.67 18.44 50.51
CA GLU A 67 -25.31 17.68 51.71
C GLU A 67 -24.84 18.63 52.83
N GLU A 68 -23.97 19.60 52.53
CA GLU A 68 -23.55 20.63 53.51
C GLU A 68 -24.73 21.47 54.03
N ALA A 69 -25.67 21.85 53.16
CA ALA A 69 -26.82 22.65 53.54
C ALA A 69 -27.78 21.87 54.46
N VAL A 70 -27.97 20.58 54.20
CA VAL A 70 -28.75 19.69 55.06
C VAL A 70 -28.10 19.56 56.43
N ASP A 71 -26.79 19.36 56.49
CA ASP A 71 -26.04 19.29 57.76
C ASP A 71 -26.19 20.59 58.59
N LEU A 72 -26.15 21.76 57.93
CA LEU A 72 -26.34 23.05 58.59
C LEU A 72 -27.78 23.24 59.10
N ALA A 73 -28.77 22.82 58.31
CA ALA A 73 -30.18 22.89 58.69
C ALA A 73 -30.47 22.01 59.91
N ASP A 74 -29.92 20.80 59.95
CA ASP A 74 -30.02 19.89 61.09
C ASP A 74 -29.38 20.48 62.35
N ALA A 75 -28.18 21.06 62.23
CA ALA A 75 -27.53 21.76 63.35
C ALA A 75 -28.36 22.94 63.87
N THR A 76 -28.99 23.69 62.97
CA THR A 76 -29.84 24.84 63.33
C THR A 76 -31.13 24.39 64.01
N MET A 77 -31.77 23.33 63.50
CA MET A 77 -32.96 22.75 64.13
C MET A 77 -32.65 22.25 65.53
N GLN A 78 -31.50 21.61 65.75
CA GLN A 78 -31.04 21.20 67.08
C GLN A 78 -30.89 22.41 68.02
N TYR A 79 -30.20 23.47 67.57
CA TYR A 79 -30.00 24.69 68.35
C TYR A 79 -31.31 25.42 68.70
N VAL A 80 -32.26 25.51 67.78
CA VAL A 80 -33.58 26.13 68.05
C VAL A 80 -34.42 25.26 68.98
N GLY A 81 -34.33 23.93 68.85
CA GLY A 81 -34.92 22.98 69.79
C GLY A 81 -34.42 23.21 71.22
N ASP A 82 -33.12 23.42 71.38
CA ASP A 82 -32.49 23.67 72.68
C ASP A 82 -32.80 25.07 73.24
N ASN A 83 -32.94 26.10 72.40
CA ASN A 83 -33.13 27.50 72.84
C ASN A 83 -34.58 27.96 73.00
N LYS A 84 -35.58 27.26 72.44
CA LYS A 84 -36.99 27.50 72.80
C LYS A 84 -37.28 27.28 74.30
N SER A 85 -36.33 26.69 75.04
CA SER A 85 -36.35 26.59 76.49
C SER A 85 -36.00 27.88 77.26
N ASN A 86 -35.32 28.86 76.64
CA ASN A 86 -34.66 29.98 77.36
C ASN A 86 -34.83 31.36 76.66
N ASP A 87 -35.82 32.14 77.12
CA ASP A 87 -36.14 33.58 77.01
C ASP A 87 -35.25 34.65 76.27
N GLU A 88 -35.93 35.44 75.42
CA GLU A 88 -36.23 36.90 75.52
C GLU A 88 -35.17 38.04 75.59
N LYS A 89 -33.83 37.86 75.56
CA LYS A 89 -32.92 39.04 75.64
C LYS A 89 -31.62 38.92 74.82
N ASN A 90 -31.53 39.59 73.64
CA ASN A 90 -30.36 40.34 73.09
C ASN A 90 -30.46 40.57 71.55
N PRO A 91 -30.63 41.82 71.04
CA PRO A 91 -30.81 42.09 69.60
C PRO A 91 -29.50 42.26 68.80
N GLU A 92 -28.34 42.49 69.42
CA GLU A 92 -27.09 42.79 68.71
C GLU A 92 -26.40 41.54 68.15
N GLY A 93 -26.39 40.44 68.92
CA GLY A 93 -25.96 39.12 68.40
C GLY A 93 -26.94 38.51 67.38
N LEU A 94 -28.13 39.10 67.25
CA LEU A 94 -29.11 38.71 66.23
C LEU A 94 -28.72 39.26 64.85
N ALA A 95 -28.12 40.45 64.80
CA ALA A 95 -27.73 41.12 63.56
C ALA A 95 -26.55 40.42 62.86
N ASP A 96 -25.54 39.99 63.61
CA ASP A 96 -24.42 39.21 63.06
C ASP A 96 -24.90 37.85 62.56
N LYS A 97 -25.79 37.17 63.30
CA LYS A 97 -26.40 35.91 62.84
C LYS A 97 -27.26 36.08 61.58
N LEU A 98 -27.97 37.20 61.46
CA LEU A 98 -28.72 37.55 60.26
C LEU A 98 -27.80 37.88 59.08
N ALA A 99 -26.63 38.47 59.33
CA ALA A 99 -25.62 38.74 58.30
C ALA A 99 -24.99 37.44 57.79
N ASP A 100 -24.68 36.50 58.68
CA ASP A 100 -24.18 35.18 58.32
C ASP A 100 -25.24 34.39 57.51
N GLN A 101 -26.50 34.40 57.96
CA GLN A 101 -27.61 33.80 57.22
C GLN A 101 -27.83 34.47 55.85
N ALA A 102 -27.61 35.78 55.74
CA ALA A 102 -27.69 36.48 54.46
C ALA A 102 -26.51 36.14 53.54
N ALA A 103 -25.35 35.75 54.07
CA ALA A 103 -24.22 35.26 53.29
C ALA A 103 -24.49 33.84 52.77
N ASP A 104 -25.05 32.96 53.60
CA ASP A 104 -25.43 31.61 53.20
C ASP A 104 -26.58 31.62 52.18
N ALA A 105 -27.58 32.49 52.35
CA ALA A 105 -28.64 32.68 51.36
C ALA A 105 -28.09 33.15 50.00
N ARG A 106 -27.01 33.96 49.97
CA ARG A 106 -26.38 34.39 48.72
C ARG A 106 -25.62 33.27 48.03
N LYS A 107 -24.96 32.39 48.79
CA LYS A 107 -24.35 31.18 48.23
C LYS A 107 -25.42 30.30 47.60
N LEU A 108 -26.56 30.14 48.27
CA LEU A 108 -27.68 29.37 47.76
C LEU A 108 -28.26 29.96 46.46
N ILE A 109 -28.39 31.29 46.38
CA ILE A 109 -28.83 31.98 45.15
C ILE A 109 -27.85 31.74 44.01
N ALA A 110 -26.53 31.80 44.25
CA ALA A 110 -25.53 31.54 43.23
C ALA A 110 -25.58 30.10 42.68
N ILE A 111 -25.87 29.13 43.55
CA ILE A 111 -26.05 27.73 43.16
C ILE A 111 -27.30 27.57 42.29
N LEU A 112 -28.44 28.17 42.69
CA LEU A 112 -29.68 28.13 41.91
C LEU A 112 -29.56 28.83 40.55
N GLU A 113 -28.78 29.91 40.45
CA GLU A 113 -28.49 30.57 39.18
C GLU A 113 -27.66 29.67 38.24
N MET A 114 -26.74 28.87 38.80
CA MET A 114 -26.00 27.87 38.04
C MET A 114 -26.90 26.74 37.52
N GLU A 115 -27.79 26.21 38.37
CA GLU A 115 -28.78 25.18 38.00
C GLU A 115 -29.72 25.63 36.87
N LEU A 116 -30.17 26.89 36.92
CA LEU A 116 -31.03 27.45 35.87
C LEU A 116 -30.32 27.45 34.52
N LYS A 117 -29.03 27.83 34.51
CA LYS A 117 -28.21 27.89 33.30
C LYS A 117 -27.92 26.49 32.75
N TYR A 118 -27.66 25.53 33.64
CA TYR A 118 -27.49 24.12 33.31
C TYR A 118 -28.77 23.51 32.69
N THR A 119 -29.93 23.78 33.28
CA THR A 119 -31.22 23.26 32.78
C THR A 119 -31.56 23.80 31.39
N GLN A 120 -31.19 25.06 31.11
CA GLN A 120 -31.35 25.65 29.78
C GLN A 120 -30.47 24.95 28.75
N GLU A 121 -29.25 24.58 29.12
CA GLU A 121 -28.32 23.88 28.23
C GLU A 121 -28.74 22.42 28.00
N TYR A 122 -29.21 21.73 29.04
CA TYR A 122 -29.79 20.39 28.91
C TYR A 122 -30.97 20.35 27.93
N LEU A 123 -31.85 21.36 27.97
CA LEU A 123 -32.95 21.47 27.02
C LEU A 123 -32.48 21.71 25.58
N ARG A 124 -31.35 22.42 25.37
CA ARG A 124 -30.74 22.59 24.04
C ARG A 124 -30.22 21.27 23.49
N ILE A 125 -29.53 20.48 24.32
CA ILE A 125 -28.99 19.17 23.93
C ILE A 125 -30.13 18.20 23.58
N LEU A 126 -31.24 18.23 24.32
CA LEU A 126 -32.40 17.36 24.06
C LEU A 126 -33.08 17.67 22.71
N ASP A 127 -33.13 18.95 22.32
CA ASP A 127 -33.65 19.38 21.01
C ASP A 127 -32.73 18.86 19.88
N GLU A 128 -31.41 18.91 20.07
CA GLU A 128 -30.42 18.37 19.15
C GLU A 128 -30.37 16.82 19.12
N GLU A 129 -30.82 16.14 20.18
CA GLU A 129 -30.94 14.68 20.25
C GLU A 129 -32.17 14.19 19.47
N GLN A 130 -33.27 14.96 19.45
CA GLN A 130 -34.41 14.68 18.57
C GLN A 130 -34.02 14.75 17.08
N ASP A 131 -33.15 15.69 16.72
CA ASP A 131 -32.60 15.77 15.35
C ASP A 131 -31.72 14.56 15.01
N CYS A 132 -30.96 14.03 15.98
CA CYS A 132 -30.16 12.82 15.80
C CYS A 132 -31.04 11.56 15.67
N GLN A 133 -32.13 11.44 16.45
CA GLN A 133 -33.09 10.33 16.32
C GLN A 133 -33.81 10.34 14.97
N ALA A 134 -34.16 11.52 14.44
CA ALA A 134 -34.74 11.62 13.09
C ALA A 134 -33.77 11.13 12.00
N LEU A 135 -32.46 11.32 12.21
CA LEU A 135 -31.40 10.84 11.33
C LEU A 135 -31.17 9.33 11.46
N GLU A 136 -31.25 8.80 12.69
CA GLU A 136 -31.18 7.36 12.97
C GLU A 136 -32.39 6.59 12.42
N GLU A 137 -33.59 7.15 12.46
CA GLU A 137 -34.77 6.59 11.78
C GLU A 137 -34.61 6.56 10.25
N LEU A 138 -33.89 7.53 9.66
CA LEU A 138 -33.53 7.55 8.25
C LEU A 138 -32.50 6.48 7.90
N MET A 139 -31.54 6.21 8.78
CA MET A 139 -30.52 5.16 8.61
C MET A 139 -31.06 3.74 8.85
N ASN A 140 -32.02 3.59 9.77
CA ASN A 140 -32.61 2.29 10.14
C ASN A 140 -33.91 1.97 9.38
N ALA A 141 -34.37 2.87 8.50
CA ALA A 141 -35.47 2.58 7.60
C ALA A 141 -35.12 1.34 6.75
N PRO A 142 -35.99 0.31 6.71
CA PRO A 142 -35.71 -0.90 5.94
C PRO A 142 -35.51 -0.52 4.48
N LEU A 143 -34.32 -0.86 3.93
CA LEU A 143 -33.99 -0.65 2.53
C LEU A 143 -35.16 -1.14 1.68
N THR A 144 -35.61 -0.29 0.77
CA THR A 144 -36.68 -0.67 -0.14
C THR A 144 -36.23 -1.86 -0.98
N GLN A 145 -37.17 -2.72 -1.39
CA GLN A 145 -36.87 -3.92 -2.18
C GLN A 145 -36.10 -3.60 -3.49
N GLU A 146 -36.18 -2.35 -3.95
CA GLU A 146 -35.45 -1.79 -5.08
C GLU A 146 -33.97 -1.52 -4.77
N GLU A 147 -33.64 -1.02 -3.58
CA GLU A 147 -32.26 -0.77 -3.13
C GLU A 147 -31.50 -2.06 -2.82
N GLU A 148 -32.15 -3.06 -2.21
CA GLU A 148 -31.56 -4.39 -2.02
C GLU A 148 -31.22 -5.07 -3.37
N SER A 149 -32.07 -4.87 -4.37
CA SER A 149 -31.85 -5.42 -5.71
C SER A 149 -30.69 -4.71 -6.42
N ARG A 150 -30.54 -3.40 -6.21
CA ARG A 150 -29.39 -2.62 -6.69
C ARG A 150 -28.08 -3.08 -6.05
N LEU A 151 -28.04 -3.24 -4.72
CA LEU A 151 -26.84 -3.68 -4.00
C LEU A 151 -26.38 -5.07 -4.46
N LYS A 152 -27.32 -6.01 -4.66
CA LYS A 152 -26.98 -7.35 -5.19
C LYS A 152 -26.46 -7.30 -6.62
N GLN A 153 -27.02 -6.44 -7.46
CA GLN A 153 -26.55 -6.25 -8.83
C GLN A 153 -25.13 -5.65 -8.85
N GLU A 154 -24.89 -4.66 -7.99
CA GLU A 154 -23.60 -3.97 -7.84
C GLU A 154 -22.51 -4.90 -7.30
N GLU A 155 -22.83 -5.75 -6.33
CA GLU A 155 -21.91 -6.79 -5.83
C GLU A 155 -21.57 -7.81 -6.93
N GLN A 156 -22.55 -8.19 -7.74
CA GLN A 156 -22.35 -9.12 -8.86
C GLN A 156 -21.47 -8.51 -9.96
N ASP A 157 -21.64 -7.22 -10.25
CA ASP A 157 -20.83 -6.51 -11.23
C ASP A 157 -19.40 -6.27 -10.72
N ARG A 158 -19.24 -5.97 -9.42
CA ARG A 158 -17.92 -5.93 -8.76
C ARG A 158 -17.18 -7.27 -8.86
N LEU A 159 -17.88 -8.39 -8.72
CA LEU A 159 -17.28 -9.72 -8.88
C LEU A 159 -16.78 -9.95 -10.32
N LYS A 160 -17.54 -9.51 -11.32
CA LYS A 160 -17.14 -9.60 -12.74
C LYS A 160 -15.94 -8.71 -13.04
N ILE A 161 -15.91 -7.49 -12.50
CA ILE A 161 -14.76 -6.59 -12.66
C ILE A 161 -13.50 -7.21 -12.05
N LYS A 162 -13.61 -7.83 -10.87
CA LYS A 162 -12.49 -8.53 -10.24
C LYS A 162 -11.97 -9.68 -11.09
N GLN A 163 -12.86 -10.52 -11.62
CA GLN A 163 -12.47 -11.61 -12.52
C GLN A 163 -11.79 -11.10 -13.79
N LEU A 164 -12.29 -10.00 -14.37
CA LEU A 164 -11.69 -9.41 -15.57
C LEU A 164 -10.32 -8.80 -15.28
N ALA A 165 -10.14 -8.17 -14.11
CA ALA A 165 -8.87 -7.62 -13.66
C ALA A 165 -7.82 -8.73 -13.48
N ASP A 166 -8.19 -9.84 -12.82
CA ASP A 166 -7.30 -10.99 -12.64
C ASP A 166 -6.87 -11.62 -13.98
N GLU A 167 -7.69 -11.53 -15.02
CA GLU A 167 -7.34 -11.95 -16.39
C GLU A 167 -6.45 -10.93 -17.14
N LEU A 168 -6.66 -9.63 -16.93
CA LEU A 168 -6.00 -8.54 -17.68
C LEU A 168 -4.65 -8.11 -17.10
N ILE A 169 -4.46 -8.16 -15.79
CA ILE A 169 -3.21 -7.79 -15.11
C ILE A 169 -1.99 -8.50 -15.70
N PRO A 170 -1.97 -9.84 -15.86
CA PRO A 170 -0.80 -10.52 -16.42
C PRO A 170 -0.54 -10.17 -17.90
N VAL A 171 -1.58 -9.77 -18.65
CA VAL A 171 -1.45 -9.31 -20.04
C VAL A 171 -0.85 -7.89 -20.10
N LEU A 172 -1.28 -7.01 -19.20
CA LEU A 172 -0.78 -5.64 -19.09
C LEU A 172 0.66 -5.59 -18.58
N GLU A 173 1.02 -6.44 -17.61
CA GLU A 173 2.39 -6.56 -17.11
C GLU A 173 3.37 -7.01 -18.20
N ASP A 174 2.92 -7.84 -19.14
CA ASP A 174 3.75 -8.28 -20.27
C ASP A 174 3.89 -7.20 -21.36
N HIS A 175 2.93 -6.28 -21.48
CA HIS A 175 2.93 -5.21 -22.49
C HIS A 175 3.51 -3.87 -22.02
N PHE A 176 3.37 -3.50 -20.75
CA PHE A 176 3.78 -2.17 -20.25
C PHE A 176 5.19 -2.13 -19.65
N PHE A 177 5.75 -3.27 -19.22
CA PHE A 177 7.11 -3.37 -18.69
C PHE A 177 8.06 -4.07 -19.66
N THR A 178 8.09 -3.61 -20.92
CA THR A 178 9.10 -4.04 -21.89
C THR A 178 10.42 -3.38 -21.55
N PHE A 179 11.23 -4.06 -20.74
CA PHE A 179 12.61 -3.65 -20.50
C PHE A 179 13.43 -3.92 -21.78
N PRO A 180 14.04 -2.91 -22.42
CA PRO A 180 14.81 -3.10 -23.66
C PRO A 180 16.00 -4.06 -23.53
N GLU A 181 16.48 -4.27 -22.30
CA GLU A 181 17.48 -5.27 -21.94
C GLU A 181 16.92 -6.70 -21.98
N ILE A 182 15.66 -6.90 -21.55
CA ILE A 182 15.00 -8.20 -21.56
C ILE A 182 14.79 -8.70 -22.99
N GLU A 183 14.37 -7.84 -23.91
CA GLU A 183 14.21 -8.21 -25.34
C GLU A 183 15.54 -8.65 -25.96
N LYS A 184 16.65 -8.01 -25.59
CA LYS A 184 17.99 -8.38 -26.08
C LYS A 184 18.45 -9.71 -25.48
N ILE A 185 18.11 -9.98 -24.22
CA ILE A 185 18.35 -11.28 -23.59
C ILE A 185 17.54 -12.35 -24.32
N ASP A 186 16.26 -12.10 -24.62
CA ASP A 186 15.40 -13.04 -25.34
C ASP A 186 15.93 -13.35 -26.74
N LEU A 187 16.45 -12.35 -27.46
CA LEU A 187 17.12 -12.55 -28.74
C LEU A 187 18.33 -13.49 -28.60
N ALA A 188 19.16 -13.27 -27.58
CA ALA A 188 20.33 -14.10 -27.30
C ALA A 188 19.92 -15.54 -26.94
N LEU A 189 18.87 -15.72 -26.14
CA LEU A 189 18.32 -17.04 -25.80
C LEU A 189 17.69 -17.73 -27.02
N GLY A 190 17.03 -16.99 -27.91
CA GLY A 190 16.50 -17.54 -29.18
C GLY A 190 17.61 -18.05 -30.10
N MET A 191 18.77 -17.37 -30.12
CA MET A 191 19.95 -17.86 -30.83
C MET A 191 20.51 -19.14 -30.21
N LEU A 192 20.54 -19.24 -28.88
CA LEU A 192 20.94 -20.46 -28.17
C LEU A 192 20.00 -21.62 -28.54
N LEU A 193 18.68 -21.43 -28.45
CA LEU A 193 17.70 -22.46 -28.78
C LEU A 193 17.87 -22.96 -30.22
N SER A 194 18.00 -22.02 -31.17
CA SER A 194 18.24 -22.36 -32.59
C SER A 194 19.53 -23.17 -32.79
N LYS A 195 20.58 -22.85 -32.01
CA LYS A 195 21.86 -23.57 -32.04
C LYS A 195 21.72 -24.96 -31.40
N THR A 196 20.95 -25.11 -30.33
CA THR A 196 20.62 -26.39 -29.69
C THR A 196 19.84 -27.31 -30.65
N ASP A 197 18.87 -26.77 -31.39
CA ASP A 197 18.12 -27.53 -32.39
C ASP A 197 18.99 -28.02 -33.56
N SER A 198 20.09 -27.30 -33.84
CA SER A 198 21.06 -27.67 -34.88
C SER A 198 21.97 -28.85 -34.49
N ILE A 199 21.95 -29.28 -33.22
CA ILE A 199 22.72 -30.43 -32.76
C ILE A 199 22.13 -31.70 -33.37
N GLY A 200 22.90 -32.34 -34.25
CA GLY A 200 22.54 -33.60 -34.86
C GLY A 200 22.46 -34.74 -33.84
N LYS A 201 21.75 -35.82 -34.19
CA LYS A 201 21.53 -37.02 -33.34
C LYS A 201 22.81 -37.72 -32.83
N ARG A 202 23.99 -37.36 -33.33
CA ARG A 202 25.27 -37.98 -32.94
C ARG A 202 25.84 -37.43 -31.64
N ALA A 203 25.37 -36.27 -31.18
CA ALA A 203 25.83 -35.61 -29.95
C ALA A 203 24.64 -35.41 -29.00
N GLU A 204 23.98 -36.52 -28.64
CA GLU A 204 22.78 -36.53 -27.82
C GLU A 204 23.04 -35.95 -26.41
N VAL A 205 24.18 -36.30 -25.80
CA VAL A 205 24.62 -35.74 -24.51
C VAL A 205 24.81 -34.22 -24.58
N ALA A 206 25.45 -33.71 -25.64
CA ALA A 206 25.61 -32.27 -25.84
C ALA A 206 24.25 -31.59 -26.06
N LYS A 207 23.31 -32.26 -26.74
CA LYS A 207 21.96 -31.74 -26.94
C LYS A 207 21.18 -31.61 -25.63
N ASP A 208 21.25 -32.62 -24.77
CA ASP A 208 20.60 -32.59 -23.46
C ASP A 208 21.17 -31.48 -22.59
N VAL A 209 22.51 -31.35 -22.53
CA VAL A 209 23.17 -30.28 -21.78
C VAL A 209 22.80 -28.89 -22.31
N ALA A 210 22.72 -28.72 -23.63
CA ALA A 210 22.33 -27.45 -24.24
C ALA A 210 20.85 -27.09 -23.98
N ASN A 211 19.96 -28.08 -23.91
CA ASN A 211 18.56 -27.88 -23.52
C ASN A 211 18.42 -27.48 -22.05
N VAL A 212 19.17 -28.14 -21.15
CA VAL A 212 19.21 -27.79 -19.72
C VAL A 212 19.75 -26.36 -19.55
N LEU A 213 20.86 -26.03 -20.21
CA LEU A 213 21.41 -24.67 -20.20
C LEU A 213 20.40 -23.63 -20.67
N TYR A 214 19.68 -23.89 -21.77
CA TYR A 214 18.64 -22.99 -22.26
C TYR A 214 17.52 -22.79 -21.23
N SER A 215 17.01 -23.90 -20.65
CA SER A 215 15.96 -23.87 -19.63
C SER A 215 16.40 -23.06 -18.39
N ASP A 216 17.61 -23.29 -17.90
CA ASP A 216 18.13 -22.61 -16.70
C ASP A 216 18.39 -21.12 -16.95
N LEU A 217 18.89 -20.76 -18.13
CA LEU A 217 19.06 -19.35 -18.51
C LEU A 217 17.72 -18.64 -18.70
N LEU A 218 16.71 -19.32 -19.25
CA LEU A 218 15.35 -18.79 -19.36
C LEU A 218 14.72 -18.57 -17.98
N ALA A 219 14.91 -19.51 -17.05
CA ALA A 219 14.48 -19.35 -15.66
C ALA A 219 15.18 -18.16 -14.99
N ALA A 220 16.51 -18.04 -15.15
CA ALA A 220 17.27 -16.90 -14.62
C ALA A 220 16.79 -15.56 -15.20
N ARG A 221 16.47 -15.50 -16.51
CA ARG A 221 15.90 -14.32 -17.16
C ARG A 221 14.54 -13.96 -16.56
N ASN A 222 13.68 -14.94 -16.32
CA ASN A 222 12.34 -14.70 -15.75
C ASN A 222 12.43 -14.21 -14.30
N THR A 223 13.31 -14.79 -13.48
CA THR A 223 13.60 -14.29 -12.14
C THR A 223 14.10 -12.84 -12.21
N TYR A 224 15.02 -12.53 -13.13
CA TYR A 224 15.52 -11.17 -13.32
C TYR A 224 14.40 -10.17 -13.70
N LYS A 225 13.55 -10.52 -14.69
CA LYS A 225 12.38 -9.69 -15.06
C LYS A 225 11.47 -9.46 -13.85
N SER A 226 11.18 -10.50 -13.08
CA SER A 226 10.36 -10.41 -11.87
C SER A 226 10.98 -9.48 -10.82
N SER A 227 12.30 -9.56 -10.61
CA SER A 227 13.00 -8.69 -9.67
C SER A 227 13.00 -7.22 -10.10
N LEU A 228 13.09 -6.93 -11.40
CA LEU A 228 12.97 -5.56 -11.92
C LEU A 228 11.58 -4.96 -11.71
N ILE A 229 10.52 -5.77 -11.81
CA ILE A 229 9.13 -5.30 -11.64
C ILE A 229 8.78 -5.16 -10.16
N SER A 230 9.12 -6.15 -9.35
CA SER A 230 8.72 -6.23 -7.94
C SER A 230 9.66 -5.50 -6.98
N GLY A 231 10.89 -5.19 -7.39
CA GLY A 231 11.93 -4.68 -6.49
C GLY A 231 12.42 -5.70 -5.47
N LYS A 232 12.14 -7.01 -5.68
CA LYS A 232 12.47 -8.08 -4.74
C LYS A 232 13.24 -9.23 -5.39
N ALA A 233 14.15 -9.85 -4.65
CA ALA A 233 14.80 -11.10 -5.03
C ALA A 233 13.88 -12.31 -4.86
N ALA A 234 14.37 -13.48 -5.31
CA ALA A 234 13.65 -14.75 -5.22
C ALA A 234 13.40 -15.22 -3.76
N ASP A 235 14.19 -14.73 -2.81
CA ASP A 235 14.04 -14.97 -1.36
C ASP A 235 13.12 -13.96 -0.69
N GLY A 236 12.65 -12.94 -1.42
CA GLY A 236 11.74 -11.90 -0.93
C GLY A 236 12.43 -10.66 -0.37
N GLU A 237 13.77 -10.63 -0.33
CA GLU A 237 14.55 -9.46 0.10
C GLU A 237 14.44 -8.33 -0.93
N GLU A 238 14.49 -7.08 -0.47
CA GLU A 238 14.52 -5.92 -1.35
C GLU A 238 15.84 -5.89 -2.13
N VAL A 239 15.73 -5.68 -3.44
CA VAL A 239 16.88 -5.69 -4.35
C VAL A 239 16.79 -4.51 -5.29
N THR A 240 17.89 -3.75 -5.34
CA THR A 240 18.01 -2.65 -6.30
C THR A 240 18.14 -3.19 -7.73
N PRO A 241 17.77 -2.41 -8.75
CA PRO A 241 17.94 -2.84 -10.15
C PRO A 241 19.39 -3.21 -10.49
N GLU A 242 20.39 -2.56 -9.87
CA GLU A 242 21.79 -2.89 -10.10
C GLU A 242 22.18 -4.23 -9.46
N GLU A 243 21.72 -4.50 -8.25
CA GLU A 243 21.94 -5.80 -7.61
C GLU A 243 21.26 -6.93 -8.38
N ALA A 244 20.02 -6.72 -8.85
CA ALA A 244 19.33 -7.67 -9.72
C ALA A 244 20.13 -7.99 -10.99
N ARG A 245 20.75 -6.97 -11.61
CA ARG A 245 21.64 -7.13 -12.76
C ARG A 245 22.87 -7.98 -12.44
N GLN A 246 23.53 -7.71 -11.32
CA GLN A 246 24.71 -8.47 -10.90
C GLN A 246 24.37 -9.92 -10.57
N ILE A 247 23.25 -10.16 -9.87
CA ILE A 247 22.76 -11.51 -9.56
C ILE A 247 22.49 -12.29 -10.84
N PHE A 248 21.75 -11.69 -11.78
CA PHE A 248 21.44 -12.33 -13.07
C PHE A 248 22.71 -12.64 -13.87
N LYS A 249 23.63 -11.67 -13.99
CA LYS A 249 24.90 -11.82 -14.69
C LYS A 249 25.76 -12.94 -14.07
N GLY A 250 25.86 -12.97 -12.74
CA GLY A 250 26.57 -14.01 -11.99
C GLY A 250 25.99 -15.39 -12.25
N LYS A 251 24.65 -15.52 -12.20
CA LYS A 251 23.95 -16.77 -12.47
C LYS A 251 24.19 -17.27 -13.90
N CYS A 252 24.09 -16.39 -14.90
CA CYS A 252 24.35 -16.75 -16.30
C CYS A 252 25.78 -17.23 -16.51
N ASN A 253 26.76 -16.55 -15.92
CA ASN A 253 28.16 -16.92 -16.03
C ASN A 253 28.42 -18.31 -15.44
N LEU A 254 27.87 -18.60 -14.27
CA LEU A 254 28.00 -19.92 -13.63
C LEU A 254 27.41 -21.04 -14.51
N LEU A 255 26.18 -20.85 -15.01
CA LEU A 255 25.50 -21.83 -15.86
C LEU A 255 26.27 -22.10 -17.16
N ILE A 256 26.78 -21.04 -17.80
CA ILE A 256 27.56 -21.17 -19.04
C ILE A 256 28.90 -21.88 -18.76
N MET A 257 29.59 -21.52 -17.68
CA MET A 257 30.86 -22.17 -17.30
C MET A 257 30.68 -23.66 -17.00
N GLU A 258 29.56 -24.06 -16.39
CA GLU A 258 29.23 -25.45 -16.09
C GLU A 258 28.95 -26.27 -17.36
N ALA A 259 28.23 -25.69 -18.32
CA ALA A 259 27.88 -26.36 -19.58
C ALA A 259 29.02 -26.42 -20.60
N MET A 260 29.91 -25.40 -20.61
CA MET A 260 31.00 -25.23 -21.57
C MET A 260 31.90 -26.46 -21.78
N PRO A 261 32.46 -27.13 -20.74
CA PRO A 261 33.39 -28.24 -20.94
C PRO A 261 32.74 -29.46 -21.63
N ILE A 262 31.43 -29.64 -21.48
CA ILE A 262 30.70 -30.73 -22.12
C ILE A 262 30.38 -30.38 -23.57
N LEU A 263 29.99 -29.14 -23.83
CA LEU A 263 29.60 -28.67 -25.16
C LEU A 263 30.80 -28.45 -26.09
N GLU A 264 32.00 -28.17 -25.55
CA GLU A 264 33.24 -28.04 -26.33
C GLU A 264 33.85 -29.39 -26.75
N LYS A 265 33.52 -30.48 -26.05
CA LYS A 265 34.18 -31.79 -26.22
C LYS A 265 33.95 -32.45 -27.59
N ASP A 266 32.84 -32.15 -28.25
CA ASP A 266 32.41 -32.84 -29.48
C ASP A 266 32.78 -32.10 -30.79
N ASP A 267 33.80 -31.22 -30.78
CA ASP A 267 34.24 -30.40 -31.93
C ASP A 267 33.15 -29.50 -32.56
N LEU A 268 32.04 -29.29 -31.85
CA LEU A 268 30.87 -28.56 -32.35
C LEU A 268 31.08 -27.03 -32.39
N SER A 269 32.27 -26.53 -32.05
CA SER A 269 32.62 -25.10 -31.96
C SER A 269 31.70 -24.28 -31.02
N TRP A 270 31.25 -24.89 -29.91
CA TRP A 270 30.37 -24.23 -28.94
C TRP A 270 31.10 -23.24 -28.03
N GLY A 271 32.41 -23.39 -27.84
CA GLY A 271 33.18 -22.52 -26.96
C GLY A 271 33.09 -21.04 -27.32
N ASP A 272 33.38 -20.72 -28.58
CA ASP A 272 33.29 -19.35 -29.09
C ASP A 272 31.85 -18.84 -29.10
N PHE A 273 30.89 -19.72 -29.40
CA PHE A 273 29.48 -19.38 -29.35
C PHE A 273 29.03 -19.00 -27.94
N LEU A 274 29.35 -19.81 -26.92
CA LEU A 274 28.98 -19.57 -25.53
C LEU A 274 29.66 -18.33 -24.95
N LYS A 275 30.93 -18.07 -25.30
CA LYS A 275 31.61 -16.82 -24.94
C LYS A 275 30.93 -15.60 -25.56
N ASN A 276 30.52 -15.71 -26.82
CA ASN A 276 29.78 -14.64 -27.50
C ASN A 276 28.36 -14.45 -26.95
N LEU A 277 27.70 -15.54 -26.55
CA LEU A 277 26.40 -15.50 -25.88
C LEU A 277 26.51 -14.76 -24.54
N MET A 278 27.51 -15.09 -23.72
CA MET A 278 27.74 -14.39 -22.46
C MET A 278 28.04 -12.90 -22.67
N LYS A 279 28.83 -12.55 -23.70
CA LYS A 279 29.05 -11.15 -24.07
C LYS A 279 27.75 -10.45 -24.48
N ALA A 280 26.89 -11.12 -25.26
CA ALA A 280 25.60 -10.57 -25.68
C ALA A 280 24.68 -10.29 -24.49
N ILE A 281 24.58 -11.24 -23.55
CA ILE A 281 23.79 -11.10 -22.32
C ILE A 281 24.37 -9.99 -21.43
N ALA A 282 25.69 -9.96 -21.21
CA ALA A 282 26.34 -8.93 -20.41
C ALA A 282 26.14 -7.52 -21.02
N ASN A 283 26.24 -7.40 -22.35
CA ASN A 283 26.02 -6.14 -23.05
C ASN A 283 24.56 -5.69 -23.02
N ALA A 284 23.61 -6.63 -23.06
CA ALA A 284 22.19 -6.32 -22.92
C ALA A 284 21.89 -5.64 -21.57
N VAL A 285 22.54 -6.16 -20.51
CA VAL A 285 22.37 -5.71 -19.12
C VAL A 285 23.12 -4.40 -18.81
N ILE A 286 24.32 -4.18 -19.36
CA ILE A 286 25.14 -2.98 -19.09
C ILE A 286 24.64 -1.75 -19.85
N LYS A 287 24.21 -1.91 -21.11
CA LYS A 287 23.98 -0.81 -22.05
C LYS A 287 22.74 0.03 -21.75
N VAL A 288 21.88 -0.38 -20.83
CA VAL A 288 20.68 0.38 -20.42
C VAL A 288 21.00 1.38 -19.30
N ALA A 289 22.09 1.19 -18.54
CA ALA A 289 22.53 2.15 -17.52
C ALA A 289 23.29 3.36 -18.10
N SER A 290 23.86 3.23 -19.30
CA SER A 290 24.61 4.27 -20.01
C SER A 290 23.95 4.54 -21.36
N GLY A 291 23.14 5.60 -21.49
CA GLY A 291 22.32 5.94 -22.66
C GLY A 291 23.08 6.20 -23.98
N PHE A 292 23.87 5.26 -24.47
CA PHE A 292 24.58 5.30 -25.75
C PHE A 292 24.12 4.18 -26.68
N THR A 293 23.55 4.61 -27.81
CA THR A 293 23.18 3.79 -28.96
C THR A 293 24.42 3.16 -29.59
N VAL A 294 24.39 1.86 -29.87
CA VAL A 294 25.37 1.27 -30.81
C VAL A 294 24.60 0.34 -31.74
N HIS A 295 24.58 0.70 -33.02
CA HIS A 295 24.19 -0.13 -34.14
C HIS A 295 25.27 -1.21 -34.41
N ASN A 296 24.85 -2.32 -35.02
CA ASN A 296 25.65 -3.46 -35.52
C ASN A 296 25.90 -4.58 -34.52
N PHE A 297 24.91 -5.46 -34.35
CA PHE A 297 25.08 -6.68 -33.56
C PHE A 297 25.58 -7.90 -34.36
N PHE A 298 25.54 -7.92 -35.70
CA PHE A 298 26.21 -8.98 -36.48
C PHE A 298 26.58 -8.48 -37.88
N LYS A 299 27.88 -8.40 -38.20
CA LYS A 299 28.34 -8.70 -39.56
C LYS A 299 28.72 -10.18 -39.59
N PRO A 300 28.24 -10.97 -40.57
CA PRO A 300 28.73 -12.32 -40.76
C PRO A 300 30.22 -12.24 -41.08
N VAL A 301 31.03 -13.04 -40.38
CA VAL A 301 32.46 -13.19 -40.66
C VAL A 301 32.59 -13.71 -42.10
N GLN A 302 33.02 -12.84 -43.01
CA GLN A 302 33.62 -13.29 -44.26
C GLN A 302 35.04 -13.76 -43.98
N SER A 303 35.36 -14.90 -44.58
CA SER A 303 36.60 -15.68 -44.55
C SER A 303 37.90 -14.90 -44.30
N THR A 304 38.65 -15.37 -43.29
CA THR A 304 40.13 -15.48 -43.23
C THR A 304 40.97 -14.56 -44.12
N LYS A 305 41.63 -13.54 -43.52
CA LYS A 305 43.10 -13.42 -43.42
C LYS A 305 43.67 -12.06 -42.91
N GLU A 306 42.87 -11.03 -42.63
CA GLU A 306 43.44 -9.69 -42.36
C GLU A 306 43.21 -9.12 -40.94
N ILE A 307 42.60 -9.86 -40.01
CA ILE A 307 42.33 -9.38 -38.63
C ILE A 307 43.29 -10.03 -37.61
N ILE A 308 44.58 -10.14 -37.93
CA ILE A 308 45.58 -10.67 -36.97
C ILE A 308 46.50 -9.56 -36.42
N THR A 309 46.52 -8.36 -37.01
CA THR A 309 47.49 -7.34 -36.61
C THR A 309 46.95 -6.23 -35.69
N GLU A 310 45.64 -6.01 -35.58
CA GLU A 310 45.12 -4.84 -34.84
C GLU A 310 44.54 -5.17 -33.46
N ALA A 311 44.11 -6.42 -33.23
CA ALA A 311 43.57 -6.84 -31.92
C ALA A 311 44.63 -7.39 -30.95
N SER A 312 45.88 -7.58 -31.39
CA SER A 312 46.98 -8.07 -30.54
C SER A 312 47.70 -6.94 -29.78
N ASP A 313 47.64 -5.71 -30.28
CA ASP A 313 48.37 -4.58 -29.69
C ASP A 313 47.61 -3.91 -28.53
N GLU A 314 46.27 -3.91 -28.55
CA GLU A 314 45.45 -3.40 -27.43
C GLU A 314 45.45 -4.32 -26.21
N LEU A 315 45.63 -5.64 -26.38
CA LEU A 315 45.69 -6.59 -25.27
C LEU A 315 47.08 -6.70 -24.61
N GLN A 316 48.15 -6.23 -25.26
CA GLN A 316 49.50 -6.17 -24.65
C GLN A 316 49.74 -4.86 -23.87
N SER A 317 49.04 -3.77 -24.23
CA SER A 317 49.08 -2.49 -23.50
C SER A 317 48.57 -2.64 -22.06
N ASP A 318 47.46 -3.34 -21.86
CA ASP A 318 46.82 -3.45 -20.55
C ASP A 318 47.48 -4.48 -19.61
N PHE A 319 48.30 -5.39 -20.15
CA PHE A 319 49.04 -6.38 -19.35
C PHE A 319 50.42 -5.91 -18.85
N GLN A 320 50.94 -4.77 -19.31
CA GLN A 320 52.20 -4.20 -18.78
C GLN A 320 52.00 -3.19 -17.64
N SER A 321 50.75 -2.79 -17.33
CA SER A 321 50.48 -1.77 -16.30
C SER A 321 50.18 -2.33 -14.89
N ALA A 322 50.20 -3.65 -14.67
CA ALA A 322 49.89 -4.21 -13.36
C ALA A 322 50.80 -5.36 -12.96
N ALA A 323 51.92 -5.00 -12.30
CA ALA A 323 52.60 -5.66 -11.16
C ALA A 323 54.14 -5.71 -11.34
N PRO A 324 54.94 -5.87 -10.26
CA PRO A 324 54.89 -5.18 -8.96
C PRO A 324 56.28 -4.67 -8.51
N ILE A 325 56.34 -3.56 -7.75
CA ILE A 325 57.18 -3.39 -6.54
C ILE A 325 56.35 -2.57 -5.57
#